data_AF-A0A955E4Z3-F1
#
_entry.id   AF-A0A955E4Z3-F1
#
_cell.length_a   1.000
_cell.length_b   1.000
_cell.length_c   1.000
_cell.angle_alpha   90.00
_cell.angle_beta   90.00
_cell.angle_gamma   90.00
#
_symmetry.space_group_name_H-M   'P 1'
#
loop_
_entity.id
_entity.type
_entity.pdbx_description
1 polymer ?
#
loop_
_entity_poly.entity_id
_entity_poly.type
_entity_poly.pdbx_seq_one_letter_code
_entity_poly.pdbx_strand_id
1 'polypeptide(L)' 'MFWNPFRKQVVRDAGERFRAEHSRFLTLAMLTGRRYPRIPAKRADRGGFDAMRRRANGEKRGEQWWGALFDRVD' A
#
# COMPACT_ATOMS: atom_id res chain seq x y z
N MET A 1 -21.58 27.37 1.25
CA MET A 1 -20.23 26.79 1.01
C MET A 1 -19.41 27.01 2.28
N PHE A 2 -19.49 26.07 3.24
CA PHE A 2 -18.84 26.20 4.55
C PHE A 2 -17.54 25.42 4.56
N TRP A 3 -16.42 26.13 4.70
CA TRP A 3 -15.08 25.56 4.79
C TRP A 3 -14.81 25.16 6.24
N ASN A 4 -14.85 23.86 6.54
CA ASN A 4 -14.70 23.35 7.90
C ASN A 4 -13.21 23.08 8.22
N PRO A 5 -12.54 23.89 9.06
CA PRO A 5 -11.10 23.77 9.34
C PRO A 5 -10.72 22.47 10.07
N PHE A 6 -11.66 21.88 10.82
CA PHE A 6 -11.46 20.60 11.52
C PHE A 6 -11.16 19.44 10.56
N ARG A 7 -11.73 19.47 9.35
CA ARG A 7 -11.48 18.44 8.32
C ARG A 7 -10.03 18.44 7.83
N LYS A 8 -9.37 19.61 7.80
CA LYS A 8 -7.95 19.71 7.43
C LYS A 8 -7.01 19.15 8.49
N GLN A 9 -7.36 19.30 9.77
CA GLN A 9 -6.54 18.81 10.87
C GLN A 9 -6.58 17.28 10.98
N VAL A 10 -7.77 16.69 10.80
CA VAL A 10 -7.94 15.22 10.73
C VAL A 10 -7.14 14.62 9.55
N VAL A 11 -7.17 15.26 8.38
CA VAL A 11 -6.40 14.80 7.21
C VAL A 11 -4.88 14.91 7.45
N ARG A 12 -4.41 15.95 8.14
CA ARG A 12 -2.99 16.06 8.54
C ARG A 12 -2.59 14.92 9.47
N ASP A 13 -3.39 14.63 10.49
CA ASP A 13 -3.11 13.60 11.48
C ASP A 13 -3.13 12.19 10.85
N ALA A 14 -4.11 11.90 9.97
CA ALA A 14 -4.14 10.67 9.19
C ALA A 14 -2.91 10.53 8.28
N GLY A 15 -2.52 11.61 7.60
CA GLY A 15 -1.35 11.63 6.74
C GLY A 15 -0.04 11.42 7.50
N GLU A 16 0.08 11.95 8.71
CA GLU A 16 1.24 11.75 9.58
C GLU A 16 1.35 10.30 10.07
N ARG A 17 0.23 9.69 10.49
CA ARG A 17 0.18 8.27 10.85
C ARG A 17 0.58 7.38 9.69
N PHE A 18 0.07 7.67 8.48
CA PHE A 18 0.39 6.89 7.29
C PHE A 18 1.87 7.00 6.90
N ARG A 19 2.46 8.20 7.05
CA ARG A 19 3.91 8.41 6.85
C ARG A 19 4.74 7.66 7.89
N ALA A 20 4.34 7.67 9.16
CA ALA A 20 5.06 6.96 10.23
C ALA A 20 5.05 5.44 9.99
N GLU A 21 3.90 4.88 9.62
CA GLU A 21 3.77 3.45 9.28
C GLU A 21 4.61 3.08 8.05
N HIS A 22 4.57 3.90 7.00
CA HIS A 22 5.41 3.73 5.80
C HIS A 22 6.90 3.77 6.12
N SER A 23 7.35 4.75 6.90
CA SER A 23 8.75 4.86 7.32
C SER A 23 9.18 3.62 8.09
N ARG A 24 8.37 3.14 9.04
CA ARG A 24 8.65 1.91 9.79
C ARG A 24 8.77 0.69 8.88
N PHE A 25 7.86 0.54 7.92
CA PHE A 25 7.92 -0.53 6.93
C PHE A 25 9.21 -0.46 6.09
N LEU A 26 9.56 0.71 5.57
CA LEU A 26 10.76 0.91 4.75
C LEU A 26 12.05 0.63 5.54
N THR A 27 12.13 1.09 6.80
CA THR A 27 13.27 0.79 7.69
C THR A 27 13.43 -0.72 7.89
N LEU A 28 12.34 -1.43 8.21
CA LEU A 28 12.38 -2.89 8.35
C LEU A 28 12.75 -3.57 7.02
N ALA A 29 12.28 -3.03 5.90
CA ALA A 29 12.56 -3.58 4.59
C ALA A 29 14.05 -3.46 4.20
N MET A 30 14.66 -2.32 4.50
CA MET A 30 16.09 -2.09 4.27
C MET A 30 16.95 -2.96 5.19
N LEU A 31 16.59 -3.11 6.48
CA LEU A 31 17.38 -3.87 7.45
C LEU A 31 17.38 -5.38 7.21
N THR A 32 16.29 -5.94 6.69
CA THR A 32 16.16 -7.41 6.57
C THR A 32 16.86 -8.00 5.34
N GLY A 33 17.29 -7.18 4.38
CA GLY A 33 17.86 -7.65 3.11
C GLY A 33 16.91 -8.51 2.26
N ARG A 34 15.64 -8.63 2.67
CA ARG A 34 14.65 -9.45 1.98
C ARG A 34 14.27 -8.82 0.65
N ARG A 35 14.02 -9.64 -0.37
CA ARG A 35 13.53 -9.17 -1.66
C ARG A 35 12.06 -8.81 -1.56
N TYR A 36 11.76 -7.54 -1.30
CA TYR A 36 10.40 -7.02 -1.24
C TYR A 36 9.72 -6.99 -2.62
N PRO A 37 8.39 -7.10 -2.68
CA PRO A 37 7.63 -6.84 -3.90
C PRO A 37 7.91 -5.42 -4.37
N ARG A 38 8.29 -5.25 -5.64
CA ARG A 38 8.41 -3.91 -6.25
C ARG A 38 7.05 -3.50 -6.78
N ILE A 39 6.75 -2.21 -6.72
CA ILE A 39 5.60 -1.64 -7.42
C ILE A 39 5.80 -1.92 -8.92
N PRO A 40 4.81 -2.53 -9.60
CA PRO A 40 4.89 -2.76 -11.03
C PRO A 40 5.11 -1.47 -11.80
N ALA A 41 6.08 -1.47 -12.71
CA ALA A 41 6.27 -0.38 -13.67
C ALA A 41 5.32 -0.49 -14.88
N LYS A 42 4.64 -1.63 -15.04
CA LYS A 42 3.66 -1.88 -16.10
C LYS A 42 2.26 -1.90 -15.52
N ARG A 43 1.29 -1.49 -16.33
CA ARG A 43 -0.13 -1.63 -16.00
C ARG A 43 -0.50 -3.10 -15.75
N ALA A 44 -1.50 -3.32 -14.91
CA ALA A 44 -1.96 -4.66 -14.51
C ALA A 44 -2.40 -5.50 -15.71
N ASP A 45 -3.17 -4.89 -16.63
CA ASP A 45 -3.63 -5.46 -17.90
C ASP A 45 -2.50 -5.79 -18.89
N ARG A 46 -1.29 -5.28 -18.64
CA ARG A 46 -0.07 -5.55 -19.42
C ARG A 46 0.94 -6.42 -18.65
N GLY A 47 0.48 -7.20 -17.68
CA GLY A 47 1.28 -8.17 -16.95
C GLY A 47 2.17 -7.56 -15.85
N GLY A 48 1.85 -6.35 -15.36
CA GLY A 48 2.61 -5.71 -14.28
C GLY A 48 2.76 -6.55 -13.01
N PHE A 49 1.78 -7.40 -12.71
CA PHE A 49 1.77 -8.27 -11.53
C PHE A 49 2.21 -9.72 -11.81
N ASP A 50 2.65 -10.05 -13.03
CA ASP A 50 2.99 -11.44 -13.40
C ASP A 50 4.05 -12.05 -12.49
N ALA A 51 5.08 -11.28 -12.13
CA ALA A 51 6.14 -11.74 -11.24
C ALA A 51 5.63 -12.12 -9.83
N MET A 52 4.56 -11.48 -9.36
CA MET A 52 3.89 -11.82 -8.12
C MET A 52 2.96 -13.00 -8.30
N ARG A 53 2.14 -13.02 -9.37
CA ARG A 53 1.20 -14.11 -9.68
C ARG A 53 1.90 -15.45 -9.89
N ARG A 54 3.11 -15.46 -10.43
CA ARG A 54 3.93 -16.67 -10.63
C ARG A 54 4.46 -17.31 -9.34
N ARG A 55 4.35 -16.63 -8.18
CA ARG A 55 4.75 -17.22 -6.89
C ARG A 55 3.64 -18.15 -6.38
N ALA A 56 4.01 -19.15 -5.59
CA ALA A 56 3.04 -19.98 -4.88
C ALA A 56 2.07 -19.08 -4.09
N ASN A 57 0.75 -19.27 -4.31
CA ASN A 57 -0.33 -18.45 -3.75
C ASN A 57 -0.31 -16.96 -4.14
N GLY A 58 0.36 -16.59 -5.24
CA GLY A 58 0.48 -15.19 -5.69
C GLY A 58 -0.86 -14.53 -6.01
N GLU A 59 -1.79 -15.29 -6.59
CA GLU A 59 -3.15 -14.83 -6.93
C GLU A 59 -3.97 -14.51 -5.68
N LYS A 60 -4.10 -15.49 -4.76
CA LYS A 60 -4.78 -15.31 -3.47
C LYS A 60 -4.21 -14.16 -2.64
N ARG A 61 -2.89 -13.96 -2.68
CA ARG A 61 -2.23 -12.81 -2.01
C ARG A 61 -2.57 -11.47 -2.66
N GLY A 62 -2.69 -11.44 -3.99
CA GLY A 62 -3.12 -10.26 -4.72
C GLY A 62 -4.56 -9.86 -4.35
N GLU A 63 -5.47 -10.83 -4.31
CA GLU A 63 -6.87 -10.61 -3.91
C GLU A 63 -6.98 -10.11 -2.46
N GLN A 64 -6.24 -10.73 -1.53
CA GLN A 64 -6.20 -10.29 -0.13
C GLN A 64 -5.67 -8.87 0.03
N TRP A 65 -4.62 -8.52 -0.72
CA TRP A 65 -4.06 -7.18 -0.70
C TRP A 65 -5.05 -6.15 -1.25
N TRP A 66 -5.76 -6.50 -2.34
CA TRP A 66 -6.76 -5.62 -2.94
C TRP A 66 -7.98 -5.44 -2.03
N GLY A 67 -8.53 -6.51 -1.47
CA GLY A 67 -9.65 -6.44 -0.51
C GLY A 67 -9.32 -5.56 0.69
N ALA A 68 -8.16 -5.79 1.32
CA ALA A 68 -7.69 -4.98 2.44
C ALA A 68 -7.46 -3.50 2.09
N LEU A 69 -7.24 -3.17 0.81
CA LEU A 69 -7.06 -1.80 0.35
C LEU A 69 -8.38 -1.03 0.39
N PHE A 70 -9.52 -1.66 0.05
CA PHE A 70 -10.83 -1.01 0.06
C PHE A 70 -11.49 -1.08 1.43
N ASP A 71 -11.28 -2.14 2.20
CA ASP A 71 -11.80 -2.28 3.56
C ASP A 71 -11.28 -1.20 4.55
N ARG A 72 -10.19 -0.50 4.20
CA ARG A 72 -9.60 0.57 5.00
C ARG A 72 -9.96 2.00 4.55
N VAL A 73 -10.77 2.14 3.49
CA VAL A 73 -11.13 3.44 2.91
C VAL A 73 -12.48 3.95 3.42
N ASP A 74 -13.26 3.08 4.08
CA ASP A 74 -14.49 3.43 4.81
C ASP A 74 -14.19 3.94 6.23
#